data_AF-A0A424ST77-F1
#
_entry.id   AF-A0A424ST77-F1
#
_cell.length_a   1.000
_cell.length_b   1.000
_cell.length_c   1.000
_cell.angle_alpha   90.00
_cell.angle_beta   90.00
_cell.angle_gamma   90.00
#
_symmetry.space_group_name_H-M   'P 1'
#
loop_
_entity.id
_entity.type
_entity.pdbx_description
1 polymer ?
#
loop_
_entity_poly.entity_id
_entity_poly.type
_entity_poly.pdbx_seq_one_letter_code
_entity_poly.pdbx_strand_id
1 'polypeptide(L)'
;MNDKYFRSRVRKILNNEIELKNNLIKASSVFCNIRKYNEKFIKEKLKYDYFYKNEGFLEIKREVLKKYPKFLIINFLRIAIFRLGNKNYLSKVKFLEKLYFKALQDKSITYSLGGCILVVNEKKIFIFREYNDLEKRTQILPSNNKLIWDNRFKIINKTNEAIKILPLGLILNNYFYKKNFKINKKKIKILPFHVRITLPSIFTLEGLLYIPHLSICELNSIKKSIEIHTIDFFNKKYDNII
;
A
#
# COMPACT_ATOMS: atom_id res chain seq x y z
N MET A 1 11.77 -26.11 -33.06
CA MET A 1 11.37 -25.09 -32.06
C MET A 1 11.02 -23.80 -32.78
N ASN A 2 9.99 -23.08 -32.34
CA ASN A 2 9.55 -21.83 -32.98
C ASN A 2 10.42 -20.65 -32.51
N ASP A 3 11.37 -20.21 -33.33
CA ASP A 3 12.37 -19.17 -33.01
C ASP A 3 11.80 -17.73 -33.06
N LYS A 4 10.51 -17.57 -33.35
CA LYS A 4 9.79 -16.28 -33.30
C LYS A 4 9.81 -15.66 -31.90
N TYR A 5 9.77 -16.47 -30.85
CA TYR A 5 9.69 -15.98 -29.47
C TYR A 5 11.06 -15.87 -28.81
N PHE A 6 11.32 -14.76 -28.11
CA PHE A 6 12.56 -14.55 -27.35
C PHE A 6 12.84 -15.70 -26.37
N ARG A 7 11.81 -16.18 -25.65
CA ARG A 7 11.94 -17.32 -24.73
C ARG A 7 12.43 -18.60 -25.42
N SER A 8 11.95 -18.90 -26.64
CA SER A 8 12.39 -20.06 -27.41
C SER A 8 13.84 -19.93 -27.83
N ARG A 9 14.24 -18.74 -28.30
CA ARG A 9 15.65 -18.44 -28.68
C ARG A 9 16.60 -18.60 -27.49
N VAL A 10 16.26 -18.02 -26.34
CA VAL A 10 17.04 -18.17 -25.09
C VAL A 10 17.15 -19.66 -24.69
N ARG A 11 16.06 -20.42 -24.77
CA ARG A 11 16.06 -21.84 -24.43
C ARG A 11 16.99 -22.66 -25.35
N LYS A 12 17.01 -22.34 -26.65
CA LYS A 12 17.91 -22.97 -27.62
C LYS A 12 19.38 -22.71 -27.26
N ILE A 13 19.74 -21.46 -26.96
CA ILE A 13 21.09 -21.08 -26.52
C ILE A 13 21.48 -21.83 -25.24
N LEU A 14 20.63 -21.81 -24.21
CA LEU A 14 20.92 -22.46 -22.92
C LEU A 14 20.98 -23.99 -22.98
N ASN A 15 20.37 -24.62 -23.99
CA ASN A 15 20.50 -26.06 -24.21
C ASN A 15 21.85 -26.41 -24.85
N ASN A 16 22.40 -25.52 -25.67
CA ASN A 16 23.70 -25.71 -26.29
C ASN A 16 24.85 -25.33 -25.34
N GLU A 17 24.65 -24.31 -24.50
CA GLU A 17 25.65 -23.85 -23.52
C GLU A 17 25.28 -24.29 -22.09
N ILE A 18 25.58 -25.56 -21.79
CA ILE A 18 25.22 -26.20 -20.51
C ILE A 18 25.91 -25.51 -19.32
N GLU A 19 27.16 -25.09 -19.48
CA GLU A 19 27.89 -24.39 -18.42
C GLU A 19 27.24 -23.04 -18.06
N LEU A 20 26.91 -22.23 -19.07
CA LEU A 20 26.20 -20.96 -18.88
C LEU A 20 24.86 -21.18 -18.16
N LYS A 21 24.09 -22.19 -18.59
CA LYS A 21 22.83 -22.57 -17.93
C LYS A 21 23.03 -22.89 -16.45
N ASN A 22 24.03 -23.71 -16.11
CA ASN A 22 24.33 -24.08 -14.73
C ASN A 22 24.77 -22.87 -13.90
N ASN A 23 25.60 -22.00 -14.47
CA ASN A 23 26.05 -20.77 -13.82
C ASN A 23 24.88 -19.79 -13.56
N LEU A 24 23.95 -19.66 -14.50
CA LEU A 24 22.74 -18.84 -14.33
C LEU A 24 21.81 -19.40 -13.24
N ILE A 25 21.67 -20.73 -13.14
CA ILE A 25 20.91 -21.37 -12.06
C ILE A 25 21.55 -21.07 -10.69
N LYS A 26 22.88 -21.23 -10.58
CA LYS A 26 23.62 -20.90 -9.36
C LYS A 26 23.46 -19.42 -9.00
N ALA A 27 23.64 -18.51 -9.96
CA ALA A 27 23.47 -17.08 -9.75
C ALA A 27 22.05 -16.74 -9.28
N SER A 28 21.02 -17.31 -9.92
CA SER A 28 19.62 -17.13 -9.52
C SER A 28 19.38 -17.54 -8.07
N SER A 29 19.92 -18.70 -7.65
CA SER A 29 19.84 -19.17 -6.27
C SER A 29 20.48 -18.18 -5.27
N VAL A 30 21.68 -17.70 -5.58
CA VAL A 30 22.38 -16.71 -4.76
C VAL A 30 21.58 -15.41 -4.65
N PHE A 31 21.07 -14.87 -5.76
CA PHE A 31 20.26 -13.65 -5.74
C PHE A 31 18.93 -13.82 -4.98
N CYS A 32 18.30 -14.99 -5.09
CA CYS A 32 17.11 -15.33 -4.31
C CYS A 32 17.42 -15.34 -2.80
N ASN A 33 18.54 -15.92 -2.39
CA ASN A 33 18.95 -15.94 -0.99
C ASN A 33 19.28 -14.53 -0.47
N ILE A 34 20.01 -13.72 -1.25
CA ILE A 34 20.28 -12.32 -0.91
C ILE A 34 18.98 -11.53 -0.76
N ARG A 35 18.01 -11.73 -1.67
CA ARG A 35 16.71 -11.07 -1.59
C ARG A 35 15.96 -11.46 -0.32
N LYS A 36 15.85 -12.75 -0.02
CA LYS A 36 15.19 -13.26 1.19
C LYS A 36 15.84 -12.71 2.46
N TYR A 37 17.18 -12.68 2.50
CA TYR A 37 17.93 -12.11 3.61
C TYR A 37 17.63 -10.61 3.80
N ASN A 38 17.65 -9.83 2.72
CA ASN A 38 17.35 -8.39 2.77
C ASN A 38 15.90 -8.13 3.22
N GLU A 39 14.94 -8.89 2.71
CA GLU A 39 13.52 -8.77 3.11
C GLU A 39 13.34 -9.10 4.60
N LYS A 40 13.98 -10.17 5.10
CA LYS A 40 14.00 -10.52 6.53
C LYS A 40 14.64 -9.42 7.37
N PHE A 41 15.80 -8.92 6.95
CA PHE A 41 16.50 -7.84 7.65
C PHE A 41 15.62 -6.58 7.75
N ILE A 42 14.98 -6.18 6.65
CA ILE A 42 14.06 -5.04 6.62
C ILE A 42 12.91 -5.26 7.59
N LYS A 43 12.28 -6.44 7.59
CA LYS A 43 11.14 -6.75 8.47
C LYS A 43 11.54 -6.72 9.95
N GLU A 44 12.72 -7.22 10.30
CA GLU A 44 13.14 -7.36 11.70
C GLU A 44 13.83 -6.12 12.26
N LYS A 45 14.68 -5.45 11.47
CA LYS A 45 15.55 -4.36 11.95
C LYS A 45 14.99 -2.98 11.65
N LEU A 46 14.34 -2.76 10.51
CA LEU A 46 13.78 -1.45 10.15
C LEU A 46 12.42 -1.17 10.80
N LYS A 47 11.79 -2.16 11.45
CA LYS A 47 10.45 -2.02 12.09
C LYS A 47 10.35 -0.91 13.14
N TYR A 48 11.48 -0.50 13.72
CA TYR A 48 11.52 0.57 14.73
C TYR A 48 11.61 1.98 14.12
N ASP A 49 11.83 2.04 12.80
CA ASP A 49 12.02 3.28 12.08
C ASP A 49 10.92 3.59 11.07
N TYR A 50 9.90 2.74 10.98
CA TYR A 50 8.65 3.05 10.29
C TYR A 50 7.44 2.70 11.15
N PHE A 51 6.32 3.34 10.85
CA PHE A 51 5.02 3.09 11.44
C PHE A 51 4.01 2.94 10.32
N TYR A 52 3.43 1.75 10.21
CA TYR A 52 2.27 1.55 9.35
C TYR A 52 1.02 1.90 10.15
N LYS A 53 0.31 2.94 9.71
CA LYS A 53 -0.84 3.50 10.42
C LYS A 53 -2.11 2.72 10.07
N ASN A 54 -3.06 2.68 11.00
CA ASN A 54 -4.33 1.97 10.81
C ASN A 54 -5.10 2.51 9.61
N GLU A 55 -4.91 3.78 9.24
CA GLU A 55 -5.50 4.42 8.06
C GLU A 55 -4.86 3.97 6.73
N GLY A 56 -3.94 3.00 6.76
CA GLY A 56 -3.40 2.33 5.58
C GLY A 56 -2.35 3.16 4.83
N PHE A 57 -1.49 3.87 5.57
CA PHE A 57 -0.34 4.59 5.03
C PHE A 57 0.90 4.39 5.90
N LEU A 58 2.07 4.68 5.33
CA LEU A 58 3.35 4.47 6.00
C LEU A 58 3.98 5.81 6.39
N GLU A 59 4.46 5.88 7.62
CA GLU A 59 5.36 6.94 8.11
C GLU A 59 6.73 6.34 8.36
N ILE A 60 7.79 6.96 7.86
CA ILE A 60 9.16 6.50 8.02
C ILE A 60 9.96 7.64 8.65
N LYS A 61 10.74 7.36 9.69
CA LYS A 61 11.69 8.32 10.27
C LYS A 61 12.74 8.64 9.22
N ARG A 62 13.01 9.91 8.96
CA ARG A 62 13.99 10.29 7.93
C ARG A 62 15.43 9.93 8.31
N GLU A 63 15.71 9.76 9.60
CA GLU A 63 17.00 9.30 10.13
C GLU A 63 17.44 7.94 9.55
N VAL A 64 16.52 7.10 9.06
CA VAL A 64 16.87 5.83 8.39
C VAL A 64 17.81 6.03 7.21
N LEU A 65 17.71 7.18 6.53
CA LEU A 65 18.55 7.49 5.37
C LEU A 65 20.03 7.59 5.74
N LYS A 66 20.34 7.98 6.99
CA LYS A 66 21.71 8.08 7.53
C LYS A 66 22.12 6.80 8.28
N LYS A 67 21.16 6.09 8.86
CA LYS A 67 21.39 4.89 9.69
C LYS A 67 21.70 3.62 8.90
N TYR A 68 21.14 3.47 7.69
CA TYR A 68 21.28 2.26 6.89
C TYR A 68 21.91 2.52 5.53
N PRO A 69 22.62 1.52 4.95
CA PRO A 69 23.10 1.58 3.58
C PRO A 69 22.00 1.93 2.57
N LYS A 70 22.35 2.79 1.58
CA LYS A 70 21.47 3.24 0.49
C LYS A 70 20.65 2.11 -0.13
N PHE A 71 21.29 0.98 -0.44
CA PHE A 71 20.63 -0.14 -1.13
C PHE A 71 19.49 -0.76 -0.29
N LEU A 72 19.63 -0.84 1.04
CA LEU A 72 18.59 -1.35 1.94
C LEU A 72 17.39 -0.40 1.99
N ILE A 73 17.67 0.91 2.06
CA ILE A 73 16.62 1.93 2.03
C ILE A 73 15.86 1.90 0.71
N ILE A 74 16.56 1.83 -0.42
CA ILE A 74 15.92 1.75 -1.73
C ILE A 74 15.08 0.48 -1.84
N ASN A 75 15.59 -0.66 -1.37
CA ASN A 75 14.83 -1.92 -1.36
C ASN A 75 13.58 -1.80 -0.47
N PHE A 76 13.70 -1.21 0.71
CA PHE A 76 12.57 -0.97 1.61
C PHE A 76 11.51 -0.07 0.96
N LEU A 77 11.90 1.09 0.42
CA LEU A 77 10.99 2.00 -0.28
C LEU A 77 10.32 1.30 -1.47
N ARG A 78 11.06 0.50 -2.24
CA ARG A 78 10.52 -0.28 -3.35
C ARG A 78 9.44 -1.25 -2.87
N ILE A 79 9.70 -2.01 -1.80
CA ILE A 79 8.73 -2.94 -1.21
C ILE A 79 7.50 -2.17 -0.73
N ALA A 80 7.69 -1.09 0.03
CA ALA A 80 6.60 -0.29 0.57
C ALA A 80 5.69 0.28 -0.54
N ILE A 81 6.27 0.90 -1.57
CA ILE A 81 5.51 1.48 -2.69
C ILE A 81 4.79 0.39 -3.48
N PHE A 82 5.47 -0.71 -3.79
CA PHE A 82 4.87 -1.81 -4.54
C PHE A 82 3.65 -2.38 -3.80
N ARG A 83 3.82 -2.65 -2.50
CA ARG A 83 2.79 -3.24 -1.66
C ARG A 83 1.64 -2.27 -1.40
N LEU A 84 1.92 -1.01 -1.07
CA LEU A 84 0.87 0.00 -0.81
C LEU A 84 0.15 0.38 -2.09
N GLY A 85 0.87 0.54 -3.19
CA GLY A 85 0.33 0.94 -4.48
C GLY A 85 -0.39 -0.16 -5.27
N ASN A 86 -0.35 -1.39 -4.78
CA ASN A 86 -1.07 -2.53 -5.36
C ASN A 86 -0.83 -2.68 -6.89
N LYS A 87 0.39 -2.38 -7.33
CA LYS A 87 0.81 -2.49 -8.73
C LYS A 87 1.60 -3.78 -8.95
N ASN A 88 1.53 -4.31 -10.17
CA ASN A 88 2.25 -5.53 -10.55
C ASN A 88 3.72 -5.28 -10.90
N TYR A 89 4.13 -4.02 -11.10
CA TYR A 89 5.52 -3.67 -11.40
C TYR A 89 5.85 -2.24 -10.97
N LEU A 90 7.07 -2.02 -10.47
CA LEU A 90 7.61 -0.69 -10.22
C LEU A 90 8.63 -0.34 -11.29
N SER A 91 8.29 0.62 -12.16
CA SER A 91 9.02 0.80 -13.42
C SER A 91 10.36 1.52 -13.33
N LYS A 92 10.70 2.21 -12.22
CA LYS A 92 11.85 3.13 -12.25
C LYS A 92 12.67 3.19 -10.95
N VAL A 93 13.65 2.29 -10.81
CA VAL A 93 14.65 2.33 -9.71
C VAL A 93 15.39 3.68 -9.65
N LYS A 94 15.73 4.26 -10.81
CA LYS A 94 16.37 5.58 -10.93
C LYS A 94 15.59 6.70 -10.20
N PHE A 95 14.26 6.58 -10.08
CA PHE A 95 13.46 7.56 -9.34
C PHE A 95 13.61 7.42 -7.83
N LEU A 96 13.72 6.20 -7.31
CA LEU A 96 13.99 5.98 -5.89
C LEU A 96 15.35 6.53 -5.48
N GLU A 97 16.35 6.43 -6.37
CA GLU A 97 17.66 7.05 -6.14
C GLU A 97 17.57 8.57 -6.08
N LYS A 98 16.87 9.20 -7.04
CA LYS A 98 16.63 10.65 -7.01
C LYS A 98 15.90 11.07 -5.74
N LEU A 99 14.89 10.30 -5.32
CA LEU A 99 14.15 10.55 -4.09
C LEU A 99 15.07 10.44 -2.87
N TYR A 100 15.91 9.40 -2.80
CA TYR A 100 16.89 9.22 -1.73
C TYR A 100 17.83 10.43 -1.62
N PHE A 101 18.45 10.86 -2.72
CA PHE A 101 19.38 11.98 -2.69
C PHE A 101 18.70 13.31 -2.36
N LYS A 102 17.53 13.59 -2.92
CA LYS A 102 16.82 14.82 -2.58
C LYS A 102 16.30 14.81 -1.14
N ALA A 103 15.91 13.63 -0.64
CA ALA A 103 15.54 13.44 0.76
C ALA A 103 16.76 13.50 1.70
N LEU A 104 18.01 13.42 1.23
CA LEU A 104 19.18 13.75 2.04
C LEU A 104 19.43 15.27 2.13
N GLN A 105 19.02 16.03 1.11
CA GLN A 105 19.26 17.49 0.98
C GLN A 105 18.23 18.37 1.70
N ASP A 106 17.45 17.85 2.65
CA ASP A 106 16.42 18.59 3.42
C ASP A 106 15.33 19.28 2.58
N LYS A 107 15.16 18.85 1.32
CA LYS A 107 14.11 19.39 0.45
C LYS A 107 12.78 18.71 0.74
N SER A 108 11.74 19.50 0.97
CA SER A 108 10.35 19.02 1.01
C SER A 108 9.91 18.63 -0.40
N ILE A 109 9.43 17.40 -0.58
CA ILE A 109 9.14 16.90 -1.92
C ILE A 109 7.91 16.02 -1.92
N THR A 110 7.10 16.17 -2.96
CA THR A 110 5.95 15.31 -3.24
C THR A 110 6.11 14.65 -4.61
N TYR A 111 5.91 13.33 -4.68
CA TYR A 111 5.96 12.57 -5.93
C TYR A 111 4.84 11.53 -5.99
N SER A 112 4.26 11.31 -7.18
CA SER A 112 3.52 10.10 -7.47
C SER A 112 4.46 9.04 -8.05
N LEU A 113 4.43 7.84 -7.50
CA LEU A 113 5.18 6.69 -8.00
C LEU A 113 4.48 5.38 -7.62
N GLY A 114 4.28 4.50 -8.61
CA GLY A 114 3.79 3.14 -8.38
C GLY A 114 2.41 3.08 -7.71
N GLY A 115 1.54 4.08 -7.93
CA GLY A 115 0.23 4.20 -7.29
C GLY A 115 0.26 4.61 -5.82
N CYS A 116 1.34 5.26 -5.44
CA CYS A 116 1.50 5.93 -4.16
C CYS A 116 1.89 7.40 -4.36
N ILE A 117 1.51 8.24 -3.40
CA ILE A 117 2.05 9.59 -3.24
C ILE A 117 3.09 9.55 -2.11
N LEU A 118 4.33 9.87 -2.44
CA LEU A 118 5.43 10.00 -1.51
C LEU A 118 5.57 11.46 -1.12
N VAL A 119 5.60 11.75 0.19
CA VAL A 119 5.85 13.09 0.72
C VAL A 119 7.03 13.02 1.67
N VAL A 120 8.07 13.78 1.38
CA VAL A 120 9.24 13.95 2.25
C VAL A 120 9.13 15.32 2.89
N ASN A 121 9.24 15.35 4.22
CA ASN A 121 9.46 16.59 4.96
C ASN A 121 10.73 16.48 5.81
N GLU A 122 10.99 17.50 6.62
CA GLU A 122 12.22 17.59 7.43
C GLU A 122 12.46 16.36 8.32
N LYS A 123 11.40 15.75 8.86
CA LYS A 123 11.51 14.68 9.88
C LYS A 123 11.11 13.30 9.37
N LYS A 124 10.24 13.22 8.37
CA LYS A 124 9.54 12.00 7.99
C LYS A 124 9.42 11.86 6.47
N ILE A 125 9.35 10.62 6.04
CA ILE A 125 8.92 10.22 4.70
C ILE A 125 7.56 9.55 4.86
N PHE A 126 6.57 10.00 4.11
CA PHE A 126 5.23 9.43 4.06
C PHE A 126 5.03 8.72 2.73
N ILE A 127 4.33 7.59 2.77
CA ILE A 127 3.88 6.88 1.57
C ILE A 127 2.37 6.66 1.69
N PHE A 128 1.62 7.39 0.88
CA PHE A 128 0.15 7.33 0.81
C PHE A 128 -0.28 6.52 -0.41
N ARG A 129 -1.41 5.83 -0.31
CA ARG A 129 -2.10 5.30 -1.49
C ARG A 129 -2.56 6.46 -2.39
N GLU A 130 -2.37 6.34 -3.69
CA GLU A 130 -2.90 7.34 -4.63
C GLU A 130 -4.38 7.06 -4.93
N TYR A 131 -5.23 8.08 -4.78
CA TYR A 131 -6.67 7.95 -4.98
C TYR A 131 -7.08 7.53 -6.39
N ASN A 132 -6.37 8.02 -7.41
CA ASN A 132 -6.67 7.70 -8.80
C ASN A 132 -6.46 6.21 -9.13
N ASP A 133 -5.63 5.53 -8.35
CA ASP A 133 -5.33 4.10 -8.51
C ASP A 133 -6.20 3.18 -7.66
N LEU A 134 -7.18 3.73 -6.93
CA LEU A 134 -8.22 2.96 -6.26
C LEU A 134 -9.29 2.51 -7.23
N GLU A 135 -9.86 1.33 -6.97
CA GLU A 135 -11.10 0.93 -7.61
C GLU A 135 -12.24 1.82 -7.12
N LYS A 136 -12.89 2.52 -8.05
CA LYS A 136 -13.99 3.46 -7.77
C LYS A 136 -15.37 2.81 -7.82
N ARG A 137 -15.44 1.52 -8.18
CA ARG A 137 -16.70 0.77 -8.23
C ARG A 137 -17.17 0.48 -6.81
N THR A 138 -18.48 0.58 -6.59
CA THR A 138 -19.12 0.16 -5.34
C THR A 138 -18.88 -1.33 -5.14
N GLN A 139 -18.23 -1.70 -4.04
CA GLN A 139 -18.11 -3.11 -3.66
C GLN A 139 -19.23 -3.45 -2.68
N ILE A 140 -19.98 -4.51 -2.98
CA ILE A 140 -21.06 -5.01 -2.11
C ILE A 140 -20.49 -6.13 -1.26
N LEU A 141 -20.64 -6.01 0.06
CA LEU A 141 -20.26 -7.06 1.02
C LEU A 141 -21.54 -7.67 1.62
N PRO A 142 -21.86 -8.94 1.32
CA PRO A 142 -23.02 -9.63 1.88
C PRO A 142 -23.01 -9.67 3.42
N SER A 143 -24.17 -10.00 3.99
CA SER A 143 -24.32 -10.24 5.42
C SER A 143 -23.41 -11.37 5.91
N ASN A 144 -22.94 -11.26 7.16
CA ASN A 144 -22.08 -12.25 7.83
C ASN A 144 -20.85 -12.69 7.02
N ASN A 145 -20.31 -11.78 6.20
CA ASN A 145 -19.19 -12.08 5.31
C ASN A 145 -18.02 -11.10 5.52
N LYS A 146 -16.86 -11.40 4.90
CA LYS A 146 -15.64 -10.60 4.97
C LYS A 146 -15.06 -10.33 3.59
N LEU A 147 -14.44 -9.17 3.43
CA LEU A 147 -13.78 -8.73 2.21
C LEU A 147 -12.45 -8.04 2.53
N ILE A 148 -11.48 -8.18 1.63
CA ILE A 148 -10.25 -7.38 1.66
C ILE A 148 -10.42 -6.23 0.65
N TRP A 149 -10.60 -5.02 1.15
CA TRP A 149 -10.79 -3.80 0.36
C TRP A 149 -9.44 -3.11 0.09
N ASP A 150 -9.14 -2.84 -1.18
CA ASP A 150 -7.89 -2.24 -1.69
C ASP A 150 -6.60 -2.90 -1.16
N ASN A 151 -6.65 -4.19 -0.80
CA ASN A 151 -5.54 -4.90 -0.15
C ASN A 151 -4.94 -4.17 1.06
N ARG A 152 -5.74 -3.33 1.75
CA ARG A 152 -5.34 -2.56 2.93
C ARG A 152 -6.24 -2.81 4.12
N PHE A 153 -7.51 -3.12 3.89
CA PHE A 153 -8.49 -3.22 4.98
C PHE A 153 -9.30 -4.50 4.85
N LYS A 154 -9.25 -5.34 5.88
CA LYS A 154 -10.18 -6.46 6.05
C LYS A 154 -11.44 -5.92 6.72
N ILE A 155 -12.55 -5.94 6.02
CA ILE A 155 -13.86 -5.50 6.51
C ILE A 155 -14.71 -6.74 6.75
N ILE A 156 -15.32 -6.83 7.94
CA ILE A 156 -16.21 -7.92 8.35
C ILE A 156 -17.58 -7.29 8.61
N ASN A 157 -18.58 -7.79 7.88
CA ASN A 157 -19.96 -7.40 8.05
C ASN A 157 -20.67 -8.44 8.93
N LYS A 158 -21.08 -8.07 10.14
CA LYS A 158 -21.88 -8.90 11.06
C LYS A 158 -23.35 -8.45 11.11
N THR A 159 -23.77 -7.60 10.19
CA THR A 159 -25.19 -7.25 10.05
C THR A 159 -25.93 -8.34 9.28
N ASN A 160 -27.26 -8.31 9.37
CA ASN A 160 -28.13 -9.22 8.63
C ASN A 160 -28.32 -8.81 7.16
N GLU A 161 -27.78 -7.66 6.76
CA GLU A 161 -27.92 -7.11 5.42
C GLU A 161 -26.58 -6.92 4.71
N ALA A 162 -26.62 -6.70 3.40
CA ALA A 162 -25.43 -6.34 2.66
C ALA A 162 -25.04 -4.88 2.91
N ILE A 163 -23.75 -4.56 2.83
CA ILE A 163 -23.24 -3.20 2.91
C ILE A 163 -22.51 -2.81 1.62
N LYS A 164 -22.51 -1.52 1.30
CA LYS A 164 -21.79 -0.93 0.17
C LYS A 164 -20.53 -0.26 0.67
N ILE A 165 -19.41 -0.48 -0.01
CA ILE A 165 -18.11 0.09 0.35
C ILE A 165 -17.59 0.91 -0.82
N LEU A 166 -17.25 2.16 -0.54
CA LEU A 166 -16.74 3.15 -1.48
C LEU A 166 -15.56 3.92 -0.88
N PRO A 167 -14.61 4.42 -1.67
CA PRO A 167 -13.60 5.35 -1.15
C PRO A 167 -14.23 6.69 -0.75
N LEU A 168 -13.80 7.27 0.39
CA LEU A 168 -14.30 8.55 0.91
C LEU A 168 -14.20 9.70 -0.10
N GLY A 169 -13.22 9.66 -1.01
CA GLY A 169 -13.08 10.65 -2.07
C GLY A 169 -14.31 10.78 -2.98
N LEU A 170 -15.11 9.72 -3.15
CA LEU A 170 -16.33 9.77 -3.97
C LEU A 170 -17.53 10.38 -3.24
N ILE A 171 -17.48 10.45 -1.91
CA ILE A 171 -18.62 10.86 -1.07
C ILE A 171 -18.32 12.12 -0.25
N LEU A 172 -17.28 12.89 -0.61
CA LEU A 172 -16.96 14.17 0.03
C LEU A 172 -18.13 15.18 -0.02
N ASN A 173 -19.04 15.01 -0.98
CA ASN A 173 -20.23 15.83 -1.14
C ASN A 173 -21.43 15.39 -0.29
N ASN A 174 -21.40 14.21 0.33
CA ASN A 174 -22.45 13.70 1.19
C ASN A 174 -22.76 14.67 2.34
N TYR A 175 -24.05 14.93 2.57
CA TYR A 175 -24.52 15.92 3.56
C TYR A 175 -24.09 15.57 4.98
N PHE A 176 -24.27 14.32 5.41
CA PHE A 176 -23.90 13.87 6.75
C PHE A 176 -22.39 13.98 6.98
N TYR A 177 -21.58 13.57 6.00
CA TYR A 177 -20.12 13.76 6.06
C TYR A 177 -19.75 15.24 6.18
N LYS A 178 -20.31 16.13 5.35
CA LYS A 178 -20.03 17.57 5.40
C LYS A 178 -20.39 18.18 6.76
N LYS A 179 -21.54 17.82 7.33
CA LYS A 179 -21.97 18.26 8.67
C LYS A 179 -20.98 17.82 9.74
N ASN A 180 -20.61 16.54 9.76
CA ASN A 180 -19.63 15.99 10.70
C ASN A 180 -18.23 16.58 10.51
N PHE A 181 -17.81 16.83 9.27
CA PHE A 181 -16.52 17.45 8.96
C PHE A 181 -16.43 18.87 9.50
N LYS A 182 -17.52 19.65 9.42
CA LYS A 182 -17.56 21.00 10.00
C LYS A 182 -17.41 20.97 11.52
N ILE A 183 -18.13 20.08 12.20
CA ILE A 183 -18.12 19.92 13.66
C ILE A 183 -16.74 19.42 14.15
N ASN A 184 -16.22 18.37 13.52
CA ASN A 184 -15.00 17.67 13.97
C ASN A 184 -13.75 18.01 13.14
N LYS A 185 -13.73 19.20 12.52
CA LYS A 185 -12.71 19.61 11.53
C LYS A 185 -11.29 19.42 12.03
N LYS A 186 -10.98 19.84 13.26
CA LYS A 186 -9.63 19.74 13.84
C LYS A 186 -9.18 18.29 13.94
N LYS A 187 -10.02 17.41 14.51
CA LYS A 187 -9.73 15.96 14.66
C LYS A 187 -9.53 15.27 13.31
N ILE A 188 -10.38 15.55 12.33
CA ILE A 188 -10.31 14.95 10.99
C ILE A 188 -9.09 15.47 10.21
N LYS A 189 -8.70 16.74 10.43
CA LYS A 189 -7.55 17.36 9.76
C LYS A 189 -6.18 16.86 10.22
N ILE A 190 -6.11 16.14 11.34
CA ILE A 190 -4.89 15.44 11.77
C ILE A 190 -4.44 14.44 10.70
N LEU A 191 -5.39 13.77 10.02
CA LEU A 191 -5.07 12.88 8.92
C LEU A 191 -4.82 13.68 7.63
N PRO A 192 -3.74 13.38 6.89
CA PRO A 192 -3.48 14.00 5.60
C PRO A 192 -4.64 13.81 4.62
N PHE A 193 -4.89 14.80 3.77
CA PHE A 193 -6.00 14.73 2.81
C PHE A 193 -5.90 13.50 1.89
N HIS A 194 -4.69 13.19 1.39
CA HIS A 194 -4.42 12.02 0.56
C HIS A 194 -4.77 10.71 1.27
N VAL A 195 -4.60 10.63 2.60
CA VAL A 195 -5.05 9.47 3.38
C VAL A 195 -6.56 9.44 3.42
N ARG A 196 -7.19 10.54 3.82
CA ARG A 196 -8.65 10.61 4.00
C ARG A 196 -9.44 10.12 2.79
N ILE A 197 -9.14 10.65 1.61
CA ILE A 197 -9.89 10.32 0.39
C ILE A 197 -9.77 8.84 -0.03
N THR A 198 -8.78 8.12 0.51
CA THR A 198 -8.54 6.70 0.25
C THR A 198 -9.07 5.77 1.34
N LEU A 199 -9.73 6.31 2.37
CA LEU A 199 -10.36 5.52 3.42
C LEU A 199 -11.67 4.88 2.92
N PRO A 200 -12.03 3.69 3.42
CA PRO A 200 -13.33 3.10 3.14
C PRO A 200 -14.44 3.88 3.83
N SER A 201 -15.49 4.15 3.07
CA SER A 201 -16.79 4.66 3.52
C SER A 201 -17.82 3.57 3.29
N ILE A 202 -18.56 3.26 4.34
CA ILE A 202 -19.45 2.11 4.41
C ILE A 202 -20.88 2.64 4.48
N PHE A 203 -21.74 2.12 3.62
CA PHE A 203 -23.16 2.45 3.58
C PHE A 203 -23.99 1.20 3.82
N THR A 204 -25.05 1.33 4.61
CA THR A 204 -26.12 0.32 4.63
C THR A 204 -26.96 0.39 3.36
N LEU A 205 -27.91 -0.54 3.17
CA LEU A 205 -28.81 -0.48 2.01
C LEU A 205 -29.73 0.74 2.06
N GLU A 206 -30.08 1.20 3.26
CA GLU A 206 -30.87 2.41 3.52
C GLU A 206 -30.05 3.70 3.38
N GLY A 207 -28.74 3.60 3.15
CA GLY A 207 -27.87 4.74 2.87
C GLY A 207 -27.20 5.39 4.09
N LEU A 208 -27.26 4.77 5.27
CA LEU A 208 -26.60 5.28 6.48
C LEU A 208 -25.08 5.17 6.37
N LEU A 209 -24.36 6.28 6.60
CA LEU A 209 -22.91 6.35 6.44
C LEU A 209 -22.13 5.98 7.73
N TYR A 210 -21.09 5.17 7.54
CA TYR A 210 -20.06 4.87 8.53
C TYR A 210 -18.65 5.01 7.93
N ILE A 211 -17.79 5.80 8.58
CA ILE A 211 -16.36 5.95 8.26
C ILE A 211 -15.56 5.61 9.51
N PRO A 212 -15.13 4.34 9.69
CA PRO A 212 -14.53 3.85 10.92
C PRO A 212 -13.34 4.70 11.41
N HIS A 213 -12.39 4.96 10.51
CA HIS A 213 -11.13 5.65 10.80
C HIS A 213 -11.31 7.11 11.22
N LEU A 214 -12.45 7.73 10.89
CA LEU A 214 -12.78 9.09 11.30
C LEU A 214 -13.73 9.13 12.50
N SER A 215 -14.17 7.97 13.00
CA SER A 215 -15.23 7.84 14.03
C SER A 215 -16.52 8.57 13.64
N ILE A 216 -16.85 8.62 12.35
CA ILE A 216 -18.09 9.21 11.84
C ILE A 216 -19.08 8.08 11.60
N CYS A 217 -20.24 8.11 12.24
CA CYS A 217 -21.26 7.07 12.13
C CYS A 217 -22.64 7.68 12.32
N GLU A 218 -23.57 7.38 11.40
CA GLU A 218 -24.98 7.80 11.53
C GLU A 218 -25.73 7.01 12.60
N LEU A 219 -25.39 5.73 12.78
CA LEU A 219 -26.11 4.84 13.70
C LEU A 219 -25.15 3.95 14.49
N ASN A 220 -25.17 4.06 15.81
CA ASN A 220 -24.24 3.34 16.69
C ASN A 220 -24.32 1.80 16.59
N SER A 221 -25.46 1.24 16.18
CA SER A 221 -25.59 -0.21 15.94
C SER A 221 -24.69 -0.67 14.79
N ILE A 222 -24.57 0.12 13.71
CA ILE A 222 -23.67 -0.17 12.57
C ILE A 222 -22.22 -0.28 13.04
N LYS A 223 -21.79 0.63 13.91
CA LYS A 223 -20.43 0.62 14.46
C LYS A 223 -20.11 -0.67 15.23
N LYS A 224 -21.09 -1.27 15.91
CA LYS A 224 -20.91 -2.53 16.65
C LYS A 224 -20.91 -3.76 15.72
N SER A 225 -21.63 -3.67 14.61
CA SER A 225 -21.82 -4.79 13.68
C SER A 225 -20.81 -4.83 12.51
N ILE A 226 -19.93 -3.84 12.39
CA ILE A 226 -18.94 -3.79 11.32
C ILE A 226 -17.54 -3.64 11.91
N GLU A 227 -16.70 -4.65 11.67
CA GLU A 227 -15.31 -4.64 12.10
C GLU A 227 -14.39 -4.32 10.92
N ILE A 228 -13.34 -3.56 11.20
CA ILE A 228 -12.30 -3.24 10.23
C ILE A 228 -10.93 -3.48 10.83
N HIS A 229 -10.09 -4.19 10.10
CA HIS A 229 -8.71 -4.44 10.46
C HIS A 229 -7.79 -4.01 9.33
N THR A 230 -6.78 -3.21 9.67
CA THR A 230 -5.74 -2.83 8.73
C THR A 230 -4.82 -4.02 8.49
N ILE A 231 -4.59 -4.36 7.23
CA ILE A 231 -3.66 -5.42 6.82
C ILE A 231 -2.29 -4.78 6.66
N ASP A 232 -1.33 -5.26 7.44
CA ASP A 232 0.07 -4.84 7.34
C ASP A 232 0.55 -4.99 5.89
N PHE A 233 1.30 -4.00 5.39
CA PHE A 233 1.73 -3.99 4.00
C PHE A 233 2.72 -5.12 3.66
N PHE A 234 3.37 -5.74 4.65
CA PHE A 234 4.15 -6.97 4.50
C PHE A 234 3.30 -8.25 4.45
N ASN A 235 2.08 -8.25 4.98
CA ASN A 235 1.23 -9.44 5.09
C ASN A 235 0.12 -9.47 4.02
N LYS A 236 0.35 -8.85 2.85
CA LYS A 236 -0.63 -8.80 1.76
C LYS A 236 -0.68 -10.12 0.99
N LYS A 237 -1.90 -10.53 0.59
CA LYS A 237 -2.26 -11.80 -0.08
C LYS A 237 -1.39 -12.20 -1.30
N TYR A 238 -0.66 -11.27 -1.91
CA TYR A 238 0.23 -11.52 -3.05
C TYR A 238 1.70 -11.80 -2.67
N ASP A 239 1.96 -12.43 -1.52
CA ASP A 239 3.28 -13.01 -1.24
C ASP A 239 3.64 -14.20 -2.16
N ASN A 240 2.76 -14.58 -3.09
CA ASN A 240 2.98 -15.60 -4.11
C ASN A 240 3.86 -15.14 -5.29
N ILE A 241 4.92 -14.38 -5.02
CA ILE A 241 6.06 -14.29 -5.95
C ILE A 241 7.21 -15.04 -5.29
N ILE A 242 7.09 -16.38 -5.32
CA ILE A 242 8.21 -17.31 -5.23
C ILE A 242 8.74 -17.49 -6.64
#